data_AF-A0A535VYE2-F1
#
_entry.id   AF-A0A535VYE2-F1
#
_cell.length_a   1.000
_cell.length_b   1.000
_cell.length_c   1.000
_cell.angle_alpha   90.00
_cell.angle_beta   90.00
_cell.angle_gamma   90.00
#
_symmetry.space_group_name_H-M   'P 1'
#
loop_
_entity.id
_entity.type
_entity.pdbx_description
1 polymer ?
#
loop_
_entity_poly.entity_id
_entity_poly.type
_entity_poly.pdbx_seq_one_letter_code
_entity_poly.pdbx_strand_id
1 'polypeptide(L)' 'MFDYQTVKLLHHHGQDDWVPMAEVEHGSAAHDPERAWLRGARLYRCTSCEEEVVIAEPPDARPDKPGA' A
#
# COMPACT_ATOMS: atom_id res chain seq x y z
N MET A 1 -20.44 -6.75 5.18
CA MET A 1 -19.27 -7.49 4.66
C MET A 1 -18.59 -6.57 3.67
N PHE A 2 -17.32 -6.23 3.89
CA PHE A 2 -16.54 -5.37 2.97
C PHE A 2 -15.52 -6.25 2.25
N ASP A 3 -15.52 -6.20 0.92
CA ASP A 3 -14.51 -6.86 0.10
C ASP A 3 -13.27 -5.95 0.07
N TYR A 4 -12.16 -6.41 0.63
CA TYR A 4 -10.91 -5.64 0.68
C TYR A 4 -10.30 -5.40 -0.71
N GLN A 5 -10.70 -6.18 -1.73
CA GLN A 5 -10.35 -5.94 -3.13
C GLN A 5 -11.10 -4.74 -3.72
N THR A 6 -12.18 -4.30 -3.08
CA THR A 6 -13.00 -3.14 -3.50
C THR A 6 -12.72 -1.87 -2.69
N VAL A 7 -11.81 -1.93 -1.72
CA VAL A 7 -11.44 -0.77 -0.90
C VAL A 7 -10.64 0.22 -1.74
N LYS A 8 -11.06 1.49 -1.71
CA LYS A 8 -10.37 2.61 -2.38
C LYS A 8 -9.57 3.39 -1.35
N LEU A 9 -8.34 3.72 -1.70
CA LEU A 9 -7.51 4.65 -0.93
C LEU A 9 -7.79 6.09 -1.41
N LEU A 10 -8.05 6.99 -0.47
CA LEU A 10 -8.31 8.41 -0.74
C LEU A 10 -7.29 9.27 0.01
N HIS A 11 -6.84 10.34 -0.63
CA HIS A 11 -6.00 11.37 -0.05
C HIS A 11 -6.82 12.64 0.22
N HIS A 12 -6.70 13.21 1.41
CA HIS A 12 -7.44 14.40 1.83
C HIS A 12 -6.63 15.67 1.57
N HIS A 13 -7.17 16.56 0.75
CA HIS A 13 -6.55 17.83 0.39
C HIS A 13 -7.04 19.03 1.23
N GLY A 14 -7.93 18.79 2.21
CA GLY A 14 -8.57 19.82 3.02
C GLY A 14 -9.91 20.25 2.46
N GLN A 15 -10.70 20.99 3.26
CA GLN A 15 -12.01 21.54 2.86
C GLN A 15 -12.97 20.50 2.24
N ASP A 16 -12.93 19.26 2.74
CA ASP A 16 -13.75 18.14 2.26
C ASP A 16 -13.39 17.60 0.86
N ASP A 17 -12.21 17.94 0.34
CA ASP A 17 -11.69 17.38 -0.91
C ASP A 17 -10.93 16.07 -0.66
N TRP A 18 -11.51 14.99 -1.17
CA TRP A 18 -10.96 13.64 -1.11
C TRP A 18 -10.72 13.11 -2.51
N VAL A 19 -9.47 12.85 -2.83
CA VAL A 19 -9.03 12.46 -4.16
C VAL A 19 -8.59 11.00 -4.14
N PRO A 20 -8.93 10.19 -5.15
CA PRO A 20 -8.44 8.81 -5.23
C PRO A 20 -6.92 8.74 -5.35
N MET A 21 -6.34 7.71 -4.74
CA MET A 21 -4.96 7.32 -5.00
C MET A 21 -4.93 6.13 -5.97
N ALA A 22 -4.04 6.19 -6.96
CA ALA A 22 -3.83 5.13 -7.92
C ALA A 22 -2.61 4.30 -7.50
N GLU A 23 -2.72 2.98 -7.61
CA GLU A 23 -1.56 2.10 -7.47
C GLU A 23 -0.58 2.35 -8.62
N VAL A 24 0.70 2.43 -8.29
CA VAL A 24 1.78 2.62 -9.26
C VAL A 24 2.80 1.49 -9.14
N GLU A 25 3.34 1.05 -10.28
CA GLU A 25 4.40 0.05 -10.27
C GLU A 25 5.71 0.64 -9.75
N HIS A 26 6.39 -0.09 -8.87
CA HIS A 26 7.74 0.27 -8.44
C HIS A 26 8.72 0.05 -9.60
N GLY A 27 9.55 1.04 -9.90
CA GLY A 27 10.65 0.88 -10.84
C GLY A 27 11.70 -0.11 -10.34
N SER A 28 12.45 -0.73 -11.26
CA SER A 28 13.52 -1.69 -10.97
C SER A 28 14.59 -1.19 -9.98
N ALA A 29 14.80 0.13 -9.90
CA ALA A 29 15.71 0.78 -8.95
C ALA A 29 15.22 0.78 -7.49
N ALA A 30 13.93 0.49 -7.25
CA ALA A 30 13.35 0.35 -5.91
C ALA A 30 13.55 -1.05 -5.31
N HIS A 31 14.12 -1.99 -6.07
CA HIS A 31 14.50 -3.34 -5.62
C HIS A 31 15.92 -3.42 -5.07
N ASP A 32 16.47 -2.30 -4.60
CA ASP A 32 17.74 -2.33 -3.87
C ASP A 32 17.56 -3.23 -2.62
N PRO A 33 18.38 -4.29 -2.43
CA PRO A 33 18.20 -5.25 -1.35
C PRO A 33 18.33 -4.64 0.05
N GLU A 34 19.05 -3.52 0.22
CA GLU A 34 19.13 -2.80 1.50
C GLU A 34 17.89 -1.93 1.73
N ARG A 35 17.23 -1.48 0.65
CA ARG A 35 15.90 -0.84 0.66
C ARG A 35 14.76 -1.78 0.29
N ALA A 36 14.93 -3.10 0.45
CA ALA A 36 13.94 -4.06 0.01
C ALA A 36 12.59 -3.73 0.65
N TRP A 37 11.63 -3.31 -0.16
CA TRP A 37 10.27 -3.12 0.29
C TRP A 37 9.76 -4.45 0.86
N LEU A 38 9.00 -4.38 1.95
CA LEU A 38 8.37 -5.56 2.54
C LEU A 38 7.67 -6.33 1.41
N ARG A 39 7.90 -7.64 1.33
CA ARG A 39 7.27 -8.48 0.29
C ARG A 39 5.76 -8.26 0.33
N GLY A 40 5.17 -7.96 -0.84
CA GLY A 40 3.74 -7.63 -0.95
C GLY A 40 3.39 -6.16 -0.75
N ALA A 41 4.37 -5.28 -0.53
CA ALA A 41 4.11 -3.84 -0.43
C ALA A 41 3.63 -3.25 -1.77
N ARG A 42 2.67 -2.32 -1.68
CA ARG A 42 2.03 -1.63 -2.79
C ARG A 42 2.18 -0.12 -2.59
N LEU A 43 2.64 0.59 -3.62
CA LEU A 43 2.71 2.05 -3.62
C LEU A 43 1.48 2.65 -4.28
N TYR A 44 0.97 3.68 -3.63
CA TYR A 44 -0.14 4.48 -4.13
C TYR A 44 0.30 5.93 -4.26
N ARG A 45 -0.04 6.54 -5.39
CA ARG A 45 0.19 7.97 -5.65
C ARG A 45 -1.15 8.69 -5.78
N CYS A 46 -1.26 9.86 -5.18
CA CYS A 46 -2.45 10.71 -5.35
C CYS A 46 -2.61 11.12 -6.83
N THR A 47 -3.83 11.13 -7.35
CA THR A 47 -4.07 11.57 -8.74
C THR A 47 -4.04 13.09 -8.93
N SER A 48 -4.02 13.88 -7.85
CA SER A 48 -4.05 15.35 -7.89
C SER A 48 -2.78 16.02 -7.35
N CYS A 49 -1.86 15.28 -6.71
CA CYS A 49 -0.57 15.80 -6.26
C CYS A 49 0.53 14.73 -6.37
N GLU A 50 1.72 15.04 -5.88
CA GLU A 50 2.90 14.15 -5.92
C GLU A 50 3.07 13.34 -4.64
N GLU A 51 2.07 13.31 -3.76
CA GLU A 51 2.13 12.57 -2.51
C GLU A 51 1.92 11.07 -2.72
N GLU A 52 2.72 10.28 -2.00
CA GLU A 52 2.86 8.84 -2.17
C GLU A 52 2.76 8.13 -0.82
N VAL A 53 2.07 6.98 -0.79
CA VAL A 53 1.89 6.14 0.40
C VAL A 53 2.24 4.70 0.09
N VAL A 54 2.98 4.08 0.99
CA VAL A 54 3.32 2.66 0.95
C VAL A 54 2.40 1.89 1.87
N ILE A 55 1.70 0.91 1.33
CA ILE A 55 0.97 -0.08 2.13
C ILE A 55 1.77 -1.38 2.08
N ALA A 56 2.32 -1.78 3.21
CA ALA A 56 3.01 -3.05 3.37
C ALA A 56 2.14 -4.05 4.14
N GLU A 57 2.15 -5.30 3.71
CA GLU A 57 1.61 -6.38 4.53
C GLU A 57 2.49 -6.54 5.78
N PRO A 58 1.89 -6.72 6.97
CA PRO A 58 2.65 -6.94 8.18
C PRO A 58 3.51 -8.21 8.02
N PRO A 59 4.80 -8.17 8.43
CA PRO A 59 5.62 -9.36 8.44
C PRO A 59 5.01 -10.37 9.43
N ASP A 60 4.58 -11.52 8.91
CA ASP A 60 4.06 -12.67 9.65
C ASP A 60 2.67 -12.53 10.30
N ALA A 61 1.61 -12.64 9.48
CA ALA A 61 0.41 -13.37 9.92
C ALA A 61 0.62 -14.88 9.63
N ARG A 62 1.62 -15.51 10.25
CA ARG A 62 1.66 -16.98 10.27
C ARG A 62 0.45 -17.43 11.07
N PRO A 63 -0.44 -18.29 10.54
CA PRO A 63 -1.36 -18.99 11.42
C PRO A 63 -0.51 -19.79 12.38
N ASP A 64 -0.58 -19.45 13.67
CA ASP A 64 -0.06 -20.29 14.74
C ASP A 64 -0.61 -21.71 14.50
N LYS A 65 0.25 -22.61 14.02
CA LYS A 65 -0.12 -24.03 13.98
C LYS A 65 -0.21 -24.44 15.45
N PRO A 66 -1.36 -24.93 15.94
CA PRO A 66 -1.39 -25.53 17.26
C PRO A 66 -0.43 -26.71 17.22
N GLY A 67 0.52 -26.74 18.15
CA GLY A 67 1.52 -27.80 18.26
C GLY A 67 0.88 -29.19 18.28
N ALA A 68 1.56 -30.13 17.64
CA ALA A 68 1.34 -31.57 17.76
C ALA A 68 2.61 -32.20 18.33
#